data_AF-A0A1C1CSS2-F1
#
_entry.id   AF-A0A1C1CSS2-F1
#
_cell.length_a   1.000
_cell.length_b   1.000
_cell.length_c   1.000
_cell.angle_alpha   90.00
_cell.angle_beta   90.00
_cell.angle_gamma   90.00
#
_symmetry.space_group_name_H-M   'P 1'
#
loop_
_entity.id
_entity.type
_entity.pdbx_description
1 polymer ?
#
loop_
_entity_poly.entity_id
_entity_poly.type
_entity_poly.pdbx_seq_one_letter_code
_entity_poly.pdbx_strand_id
1 'polypeptide(L)'
;MTSWNASGQEREGLYHAQEAAETLMRNSRTNTIFNVTVDDGSNYYFLGDLHSSMKLDFVAPTLAVKTECQVVTNTCDVNPEGGFTCGTYTAPSFSFSGQVGVAVENATSSPDEAMVGIQFFNDSALAQPVGLGSSATDLFTPTNPVHFLSWSKGFPPVDTYADEFGYMRTRGFLKNDTNGDTVFILSCSATIYEAEYYWMNGSVVPTELKAYELAADYYGAVYSAPFATNSPLSHLALQDAAALAAYQLRPDGLGKVFANLFSKAAVAFSAGLSVPVQNDREWTRENTYLATRVPLLPLYTLIALKGFYAFFALALAMLAVFKTRPSEAHEVKERLTVDGLAAGFFEPNAAHEKAVKQVSDLFHEHQTPEKSDATQKIGLLQTDQGGWLWVTVARQAFEGLGLHEVINTAADQVADAAASKQGTVGQVGEGYKLIKDIL
;
A
#
# COMPACT_ATOMS: atom_id res chain seq x y z
N MET A 1 41.43 -9.54 -8.43
CA MET A 1 42.68 -8.94 -7.93
C MET A 1 43.54 -8.52 -9.11
N THR A 2 44.41 -7.53 -8.93
CA THR A 2 45.50 -7.22 -9.87
C THR A 2 46.83 -7.49 -9.18
N SER A 3 47.77 -8.13 -9.87
CA SER A 3 49.16 -8.16 -9.42
C SER A 3 49.99 -7.10 -10.14
N TRP A 4 50.90 -6.47 -9.41
CA TRP A 4 51.93 -5.61 -10.01
C TRP A 4 53.26 -5.86 -9.34
N ASN A 5 54.34 -5.73 -10.10
CA ASN A 5 55.68 -5.88 -9.57
C ASN A 5 56.18 -4.51 -9.07
N ALA A 6 56.30 -4.37 -7.75
CA ALA A 6 56.95 -3.23 -7.13
C ALA A 6 58.23 -3.71 -6.46
N SER A 7 59.38 -3.17 -6.87
CA SER A 7 60.69 -3.47 -6.26
C SER A 7 61.07 -4.97 -6.23
N GLY A 8 60.68 -5.75 -7.23
CA GLY A 8 60.98 -7.19 -7.30
C GLY A 8 60.06 -8.06 -6.45
N GLN A 9 59.00 -7.51 -5.88
CA GLN A 9 57.95 -8.26 -5.19
C GLN A 9 56.61 -8.12 -5.92
N GLU A 10 55.95 -9.25 -6.15
CA GLU A 10 54.58 -9.29 -6.63
C GLU A 10 53.65 -8.81 -5.51
N ARG A 11 52.87 -7.77 -5.78
CA ARG A 11 51.87 -7.25 -4.85
C ARG A 11 50.49 -7.52 -5.39
N GLU A 12 49.62 -8.03 -4.54
CA GLU A 12 48.21 -8.22 -4.84
C GLU A 12 47.40 -7.01 -4.37
N GLY A 13 46.35 -6.66 -5.12
CA GLY A 13 45.42 -5.62 -4.71
C GLY A 13 44.03 -5.78 -5.31
N LEU A 14 43.10 -5.01 -4.73
CA LEU A 14 41.75 -4.83 -5.24
C LEU A 14 41.77 -4.18 -6.62
N TYR A 15 41.05 -4.77 -7.57
CA TYR A 15 40.82 -4.13 -8.86
C TYR A 15 39.91 -2.91 -8.66
N HIS A 16 40.26 -1.76 -9.25
CA HIS A 16 39.58 -0.47 -9.03
C HIS A 16 39.36 -0.14 -7.54
N ALA A 17 40.40 -0.35 -6.72
CA ALA A 17 40.36 -0.10 -5.27
C ALA A 17 39.90 1.32 -4.90
N GLN A 18 40.15 2.31 -5.77
CA GLN A 18 39.66 3.68 -5.57
C GLN A 18 38.12 3.73 -5.56
N GLU A 19 37.45 3.09 -6.53
CA GLU A 19 35.99 3.06 -6.59
C GLU A 19 35.40 2.33 -5.37
N ALA A 20 36.05 1.24 -4.94
CA ALA A 20 35.68 0.53 -3.72
C ALA A 20 35.78 1.42 -2.47
N ALA A 21 36.88 2.16 -2.34
CA ALA A 21 37.10 3.09 -1.22
C ALA A 21 36.11 4.26 -1.25
N GLU A 22 35.90 4.87 -2.41
CA GLU A 22 34.94 5.94 -2.61
C GLU A 22 33.52 5.47 -2.32
N THR A 23 33.14 4.26 -2.74
CA THR A 23 31.83 3.66 -2.43
C THR A 23 31.66 3.42 -0.92
N LEU A 24 32.67 2.86 -0.25
CA LEU A 24 32.64 2.61 1.19
C LEU A 24 32.45 3.91 2.00
N MET A 25 33.14 4.97 1.58
CA MET A 25 33.12 6.30 2.17
C MET A 25 31.94 7.18 1.70
N ARG A 26 31.03 6.66 0.87
CA ARG A 26 29.90 7.41 0.28
C ARG A 26 30.33 8.63 -0.55
N ASN A 27 31.47 8.53 -1.22
CA ASN A 27 32.04 9.55 -2.08
C ASN A 27 32.15 9.11 -3.56
N SER A 28 31.72 7.90 -3.90
CA SER A 28 31.64 7.46 -5.30
C SER A 28 30.69 8.35 -6.09
N ARG A 29 30.97 8.53 -7.37
CA ARG A 29 30.10 9.25 -8.30
C ARG A 29 29.05 8.36 -8.93
N THR A 30 29.23 7.05 -8.94
CA THR A 30 28.36 6.11 -9.67
C THR A 30 27.66 5.12 -8.76
N ASN A 31 28.33 4.67 -7.71
CA ASN A 31 27.83 3.59 -6.86
C ASN A 31 27.45 4.10 -5.48
N THR A 32 26.43 3.49 -4.90
CA THR A 32 26.05 3.68 -3.50
C THR A 32 25.65 2.35 -2.89
N ILE A 33 25.75 2.26 -1.56
CA ILE A 33 25.37 1.07 -0.80
C ILE A 33 24.01 1.34 -0.17
N PHE A 34 23.02 0.55 -0.57
CA PHE A 34 21.72 0.55 0.06
C PHE A 34 21.67 -0.49 1.17
N ASN A 35 20.94 -0.17 2.23
CA ASN A 35 20.63 -1.10 3.31
C ASN A 35 19.12 -1.23 3.46
N VAL A 36 18.63 -2.46 3.52
CA VAL A 36 17.22 -2.77 3.70
C VAL A 36 17.07 -3.70 4.90
N THR A 37 16.23 -3.31 5.84
CA THR A 37 15.85 -4.18 6.97
C THR A 37 14.55 -4.88 6.60
N VAL A 38 14.59 -6.22 6.56
CA VAL A 38 13.43 -7.07 6.27
C VAL A 38 12.68 -7.35 7.59
N ASP A 39 11.44 -7.85 7.51
CA ASP A 39 10.55 -8.08 8.66
C ASP A 39 11.15 -8.98 9.75
N ASP A 40 12.11 -9.85 9.41
CA ASP A 40 12.86 -10.69 10.36
C ASP A 40 13.92 -9.91 11.18
N GLY A 41 14.10 -8.61 10.88
CA GLY A 41 15.09 -7.73 11.51
C GLY A 41 16.50 -7.87 10.94
N SER A 42 16.68 -8.68 9.90
CA SER A 42 17.94 -8.84 9.17
C SER A 42 18.18 -7.67 8.23
N ASN A 43 19.44 -7.23 8.14
CA ASN A 43 19.84 -6.19 7.21
C ASN A 43 20.52 -6.81 5.98
N TYR A 44 20.03 -6.44 4.81
CA TYR A 44 20.64 -6.76 3.53
C TYR A 44 21.33 -5.52 2.99
N TYR A 45 22.58 -5.69 2.57
CA TYR A 45 23.36 -4.64 1.93
C TYR A 45 23.56 -5.01 0.47
N PHE A 46 23.39 -4.04 -0.43
CA PHE A 46 23.60 -4.27 -1.86
C PHE A 46 24.06 -2.99 -2.56
N LEU A 47 24.69 -3.16 -3.73
CA LEU A 47 25.14 -2.05 -4.56
C LEU A 47 23.99 -1.55 -5.42
N GLY A 48 23.82 -0.24 -5.49
CA GLY A 48 22.91 0.40 -6.44
C GLY A 48 23.50 1.66 -7.05
N ASP A 49 22.79 2.22 -8.02
CA ASP A 49 23.22 3.40 -8.75
C ASP A 49 22.91 4.68 -7.96
N LEU A 50 23.93 5.51 -7.73
CA LEU A 50 23.80 6.80 -7.06
C LEU A 50 22.91 7.78 -7.85
N HIS A 51 22.91 7.66 -9.19
CA HIS A 51 22.17 8.52 -10.11
C HIS A 51 20.80 7.96 -10.50
N SER A 52 20.28 7.00 -9.72
CA SER A 52 18.94 6.45 -9.89
C SER A 52 17.90 7.58 -10.01
N SER A 53 17.14 7.56 -11.09
CA SER A 53 16.25 8.66 -11.47
C SER A 53 15.11 8.87 -10.47
N MET A 54 14.81 10.12 -10.13
CA MET A 54 13.63 10.46 -9.33
C MET A 54 12.30 10.31 -10.10
N LYS A 55 12.35 10.13 -11.43
CA LYS A 55 11.17 10.06 -12.31
C LYS A 55 10.94 8.67 -12.90
N LEU A 56 11.89 7.76 -12.73
CA LEU A 56 11.80 6.39 -13.20
C LEU A 56 11.56 5.52 -11.98
N ASP A 57 10.50 4.73 -12.01
CA ASP A 57 10.40 3.58 -11.14
C ASP A 57 10.95 2.38 -11.90
N PHE A 58 11.72 1.52 -11.25
CA PHE A 58 12.31 0.37 -11.92
C PHE A 58 12.52 -0.79 -10.96
N VAL A 59 12.71 -1.97 -11.54
CA VAL A 59 13.18 -3.17 -10.86
C VAL A 59 14.51 -3.54 -11.47
N ALA A 60 15.51 -3.78 -10.62
CA ALA A 60 16.84 -4.14 -11.06
C ALA A 60 17.38 -5.34 -10.26
N PRO A 61 18.12 -6.24 -10.91
CA PRO A 61 18.81 -7.33 -10.24
C PRO A 61 20.07 -6.79 -9.54
N THR A 62 20.40 -7.37 -8.39
CA THR A 62 21.59 -7.04 -7.61
C THR A 62 22.04 -8.24 -6.78
N LEU A 63 23.24 -8.14 -6.20
CA LEU A 63 23.74 -9.08 -5.22
C LEU A 63 23.60 -8.46 -3.83
N ALA A 64 22.87 -9.14 -2.96
CA ALA A 64 22.66 -8.71 -1.58
C ALA A 64 23.50 -9.56 -0.63
N VAL A 65 24.24 -8.90 0.26
CA VAL A 65 25.04 -9.56 1.31
C VAL A 65 24.34 -9.39 2.64
N LYS A 66 24.15 -10.51 3.34
CA LYS A 66 23.68 -10.57 4.72
C LYS A 66 24.72 -11.31 5.54
N THR A 67 25.23 -10.68 6.60
CA THR A 67 26.15 -11.30 7.53
C THR A 67 25.48 -11.49 8.88
N GLU A 68 25.75 -12.61 9.52
CA GLU A 68 25.37 -12.91 10.90
C GLU A 68 26.63 -13.26 11.67
N CYS A 69 26.79 -12.72 12.88
CA CYS A 69 27.95 -12.96 13.74
C CYS A 69 27.52 -13.24 15.17
N GLN A 70 28.22 -14.15 15.83
CA GLN A 70 28.05 -14.50 17.24
C GLN A 70 29.38 -14.34 17.97
N VAL A 71 29.34 -13.78 19.18
CA VAL A 71 30.54 -13.71 20.04
C VAL A 71 30.81 -15.07 20.64
N VAL A 72 31.94 -15.67 20.28
CA VAL A 72 32.36 -17.03 20.68
C VAL A 72 33.58 -17.03 21.59
N THR A 73 33.98 -15.86 22.08
CA THR A 73 35.18 -15.69 22.93
C THR A 73 35.12 -16.52 24.21
N ASN A 74 33.91 -16.71 24.75
CA ASN A 74 33.66 -17.51 25.94
C ASN A 74 33.90 -19.00 25.70
N THR A 75 33.72 -19.48 24.47
CA THR A 75 33.96 -20.88 24.07
C THR A 75 35.34 -21.15 23.51
N CYS A 76 36.18 -20.11 23.34
CA CYS A 76 37.55 -20.24 22.87
C CYS A 76 38.55 -20.09 24.02
N ASP A 77 39.65 -20.83 23.96
CA ASP A 77 40.75 -20.72 24.90
C ASP A 77 41.73 -19.66 24.45
N VAL A 78 42.06 -18.70 25.33
CA VAL A 78 43.08 -17.68 25.06
C VAL A 78 44.41 -18.24 25.55
N ASN A 79 45.37 -18.38 24.64
CA ASN A 79 46.62 -19.09 24.90
C ASN A 79 47.62 -18.16 25.62
N PRO A 80 48.44 -18.69 26.56
CA PRO A 80 49.49 -17.91 27.24
C PRO A 80 50.58 -17.35 26.33
N GLU A 81 50.64 -17.82 25.07
CA GLU A 81 51.57 -17.35 24.04
C GLU A 81 51.03 -16.15 23.25
N GLY A 82 49.81 -15.68 23.56
CA GLY A 82 49.17 -14.51 22.95
C GLY A 82 48.17 -14.83 21.84
N GLY A 83 47.99 -16.10 21.50
CA GLY A 83 47.01 -16.60 20.52
C GLY A 83 45.69 -17.05 21.12
N PHE A 84 44.90 -17.77 20.34
CA PHE A 84 43.67 -18.39 20.82
C PHE A 84 43.34 -19.67 20.05
N THR A 85 42.55 -20.54 20.67
CA THR A 85 42.05 -21.77 20.08
C THR A 85 40.53 -21.79 20.14
N CYS A 86 39.88 -21.91 18.98
CA CYS A 86 38.43 -22.03 18.84
C CYS A 86 38.11 -23.33 18.09
N GLY A 87 37.60 -24.33 18.79
CA GLY A 87 37.38 -25.65 18.19
C GLY A 87 38.70 -26.27 17.73
N THR A 88 38.82 -26.56 16.43
CA THR A 88 40.05 -27.11 15.82
C THR A 88 41.01 -26.04 15.30
N TYR A 89 40.58 -24.79 15.18
CA TYR A 89 41.41 -23.70 14.69
C TYR A 89 42.21 -23.06 15.82
N THR A 90 43.50 -22.83 15.60
CA THR A 90 44.38 -22.10 16.52
C THR A 90 45.04 -20.94 15.78
N ALA A 91 44.81 -19.73 16.26
CA ALA A 91 45.52 -18.55 15.81
C ALA A 91 46.82 -18.37 16.61
N PRO A 92 47.94 -18.05 15.95
CA PRO A 92 49.25 -17.93 16.59
C PRO A 92 49.34 -16.74 17.54
N SER A 93 48.64 -15.64 17.24
CA SER A 93 48.53 -14.47 18.11
C SER A 93 47.26 -13.67 17.78
N PHE A 94 46.79 -12.84 18.71
CA PHE A 94 45.77 -11.82 18.41
C PHE A 94 46.29 -10.69 17.51
N SER A 95 47.61 -10.55 17.38
CA SER A 95 48.27 -9.60 16.47
C SER A 95 48.39 -10.14 15.03
N PHE A 96 48.00 -11.39 14.77
CA PHE A 96 47.94 -11.96 13.43
C PHE A 96 46.69 -11.44 12.69
N SER A 97 46.86 -10.95 11.47
CA SER A 97 45.77 -10.41 10.65
C SER A 97 44.92 -11.48 9.97
N GLY A 98 45.40 -12.73 9.91
CA GLY A 98 44.75 -13.78 9.11
C GLY A 98 45.08 -13.72 7.61
N GLN A 99 46.03 -12.87 7.20
CA GLN A 99 46.44 -12.77 5.81
C GLN A 99 46.93 -14.12 5.25
N VAL A 100 46.35 -14.51 4.13
CA VAL A 100 46.66 -15.75 3.40
C VAL A 100 47.84 -15.57 2.44
N GLY A 101 48.47 -16.69 2.05
CA GLY A 101 49.54 -16.69 1.04
C GLY A 101 50.88 -16.10 1.50
N VAL A 102 51.00 -15.72 2.76
CA VAL A 102 52.23 -15.16 3.35
C VAL A 102 52.63 -15.95 4.60
N ALA A 103 53.90 -15.83 5.00
CA ALA A 103 54.36 -16.38 6.27
C ALA A 103 53.67 -15.64 7.43
N VAL A 104 53.30 -16.38 8.49
CA VAL A 104 52.60 -15.86 9.68
C VAL A 104 53.33 -14.64 10.27
N GLU A 105 54.65 -14.69 10.32
CA GLU A 105 55.51 -13.62 10.83
C GLU A 105 55.31 -12.30 10.08
N ASN A 106 55.10 -12.35 8.76
CA ASN A 106 54.89 -11.17 7.91
C ASN A 106 53.46 -10.60 8.00
N ALA A 107 52.53 -11.41 8.50
CA ALA A 107 51.12 -11.05 8.67
C ALA A 107 50.76 -10.72 10.12
N THR A 108 51.74 -10.71 11.02
CA THR A 108 51.60 -10.42 12.45
C THR A 108 52.17 -9.04 12.76
N SER A 109 51.36 -8.18 13.38
CA SER A 109 51.81 -6.85 13.82
C SER A 109 52.60 -6.90 15.12
N SER A 110 53.07 -5.74 15.57
CA SER A 110 53.64 -5.61 16.90
C SER A 110 52.64 -6.05 17.97
N PRO A 111 53.09 -6.72 19.06
CA PRO A 111 52.23 -7.07 20.17
C PRO A 111 51.55 -5.87 20.86
N ASP A 112 52.08 -4.65 20.73
CA ASP A 112 51.51 -3.46 21.39
C ASP A 112 50.51 -2.70 20.49
N GLU A 113 50.22 -3.22 19.30
CA GLU A 113 49.32 -2.59 18.34
C GLU A 113 47.92 -3.21 18.40
N ALA A 114 46.89 -2.36 18.40
CA ALA A 114 45.52 -2.78 18.20
C ALA A 114 45.39 -3.42 16.81
N MET A 115 44.75 -4.58 16.76
CA MET A 115 44.71 -5.42 15.56
C MET A 115 43.32 -6.03 15.40
N VAL A 116 42.97 -6.29 14.15
CA VAL A 116 41.83 -7.10 13.77
C VAL A 116 42.31 -8.17 12.80
N GLY A 117 41.85 -9.40 13.00
CA GLY A 117 42.14 -10.50 12.09
C GLY A 117 40.90 -11.19 11.60
N ILE A 118 41.05 -11.92 10.50
CA ILE A 118 39.99 -12.68 9.88
C ILE A 118 40.52 -13.97 9.24
N GLN A 119 39.84 -15.08 9.47
CA GLN A 119 40.16 -16.37 8.86
C GLN A 119 38.89 -16.94 8.23
N PHE A 120 38.93 -17.23 6.94
CA PHE A 120 37.83 -17.91 6.23
C PHE A 120 37.95 -19.44 6.32
N PHE A 121 36.81 -20.12 6.22
CA PHE A 121 36.68 -21.57 6.30
C PHE A 121 35.78 -22.10 5.19
N ASN A 122 36.09 -23.29 4.68
CA ASN A 122 35.28 -23.98 3.67
C ASN A 122 34.11 -24.78 4.27
N ASP A 123 33.99 -24.78 5.60
CA ASP A 123 32.97 -25.52 6.33
C ASP A 123 32.37 -24.68 7.46
N SER A 124 31.09 -24.93 7.75
CA SER A 124 30.38 -24.25 8.84
C SER A 124 30.86 -24.65 10.23
N ALA A 125 31.58 -25.77 10.35
CA ALA A 125 32.19 -26.22 11.61
C ALA A 125 33.55 -25.55 11.89
N LEU A 126 34.04 -24.70 10.99
CA LEU A 126 35.29 -23.95 11.12
C LEU A 126 36.52 -24.86 11.29
N ALA A 127 36.52 -26.02 10.63
CA ALA A 127 37.58 -27.01 10.72
C ALA A 127 38.56 -26.97 9.54
N GLN A 128 38.18 -26.38 8.41
CA GLN A 128 38.96 -26.30 7.18
C GLN A 128 39.31 -24.84 6.84
N PRO A 129 40.32 -24.26 7.53
CA PRO A 129 40.76 -22.90 7.26
C PRO A 129 41.36 -22.78 5.85
N VAL A 130 41.00 -21.69 5.16
CA VAL A 130 41.47 -21.39 3.81
C VAL A 130 42.78 -20.60 3.84
N GLY A 131 43.73 -20.95 2.98
CA GLY A 131 44.86 -20.06 2.69
C GLY A 131 45.98 -19.97 3.75
N LEU A 132 45.98 -20.85 4.75
CA LEU A 132 46.98 -20.80 5.83
C LEU A 132 48.40 -21.13 5.35
N GLY A 133 49.30 -20.17 5.55
CA GLY A 133 50.73 -20.31 5.29
C GLY A 133 51.15 -19.94 3.87
N SER A 134 52.47 -19.78 3.68
CA SER A 134 53.05 -19.28 2.43
C SER A 134 52.96 -20.24 1.24
N SER A 135 52.58 -21.50 1.47
CA SER A 135 52.42 -22.52 0.42
C SER A 135 50.96 -22.76 0.02
N ALA A 136 50.02 -21.99 0.58
CA ALA A 136 48.61 -22.18 0.29
C ALA A 136 48.28 -21.71 -1.14
N THR A 137 47.62 -22.57 -1.91
CA THR A 137 47.13 -22.24 -3.26
C THR A 137 45.72 -21.63 -3.24
N ASP A 138 44.94 -21.97 -2.23
CA ASP A 138 43.56 -21.52 -2.08
C ASP A 138 43.53 -20.25 -1.21
N LEU A 139 43.58 -19.08 -1.84
CA LEU A 139 43.67 -17.79 -1.15
C LEU A 139 42.30 -17.25 -0.69
N PHE A 140 41.19 -17.85 -1.12
CA PHE A 140 39.85 -17.35 -0.85
C PHE A 140 38.85 -18.50 -0.88
N THR A 141 37.75 -18.34 -0.14
CA THR A 141 36.76 -19.41 0.01
C THR A 141 35.78 -19.38 -1.17
N PRO A 142 35.66 -20.45 -1.95
CA PRO A 142 34.73 -20.51 -3.07
C PRO A 142 33.38 -21.07 -2.62
N THR A 143 32.90 -20.76 -1.41
CA THR A 143 31.63 -21.27 -0.88
C THR A 143 30.66 -20.13 -0.58
N ASN A 144 29.36 -20.38 -0.76
CA ASN A 144 28.30 -19.50 -0.26
C ASN A 144 27.29 -20.34 0.54
N PRO A 145 27.10 -20.08 1.85
CA PRO A 145 27.65 -18.99 2.67
C PRO A 145 29.17 -19.03 2.87
N VAL A 146 29.73 -17.85 3.11
CA VAL A 146 31.13 -17.62 3.50
C VAL A 146 31.23 -17.68 5.02
N HIS A 147 31.92 -18.70 5.54
CA HIS A 147 32.14 -18.87 6.98
C HIS A 147 33.49 -18.32 7.40
N PHE A 148 33.54 -17.55 8.50
CA PHE A 148 34.79 -16.99 9.00
C PHE A 148 34.80 -16.77 10.51
N LEU A 149 36.00 -16.83 11.07
CA LEU A 149 36.31 -16.25 12.38
C LEU A 149 36.89 -14.86 12.18
N SER A 150 36.50 -13.91 13.02
CA SER A 150 37.19 -12.64 13.14
C SER A 150 37.52 -12.38 14.61
N TRP A 151 38.66 -11.76 14.87
CA TRP A 151 39.10 -11.43 16.22
C TRP A 151 39.62 -10.02 16.27
N SER A 152 39.62 -9.47 17.47
CA SER A 152 40.03 -8.11 17.74
C SER A 152 40.89 -8.04 18.99
N LYS A 153 41.85 -7.11 18.97
CA LYS A 153 42.74 -6.78 20.07
C LYS A 153 42.74 -5.28 20.33
N GLY A 154 42.64 -4.91 21.61
CA GLY A 154 42.64 -3.52 22.07
C GLY A 154 41.27 -2.85 22.07
N PHE A 155 40.18 -3.62 21.89
CA PHE A 155 38.82 -3.10 21.81
C PHE A 155 37.85 -3.88 22.73
N PRO A 156 36.96 -3.20 23.50
CA PRO A 156 36.95 -1.76 23.74
C PRO A 156 38.20 -1.34 24.54
N PRO A 157 38.66 -0.08 24.42
CA PRO A 157 39.73 0.40 25.27
C PRO A 157 39.31 0.32 26.74
N VAL A 158 40.26 0.01 27.63
CA VAL A 158 40.01 -0.12 29.06
C VAL A 158 39.64 1.26 29.64
N ASP A 159 38.38 1.44 30.05
CA ASP A 159 37.97 2.58 30.87
C ASP A 159 38.44 2.37 32.32
N THR A 160 39.19 3.33 32.84
CA THR A 160 39.74 3.30 34.20
C THR A 160 38.78 3.83 35.26
N TYR A 161 37.67 4.46 34.86
CA TYR A 161 36.71 5.08 35.78
C TYR A 161 35.51 4.17 36.10
N ALA A 162 34.98 3.44 35.12
CA ALA A 162 33.83 2.56 35.30
C ALA A 162 33.91 1.31 34.43
N ASP A 163 33.62 0.14 35.01
CA ASP A 163 33.46 -1.09 34.24
C ASP A 163 32.04 -1.16 33.63
N GLU A 164 31.79 -0.40 32.56
CA GLU A 164 30.53 -0.47 31.81
C GLU A 164 30.34 -1.84 31.12
N PHE A 165 31.42 -2.58 30.87
CA PHE A 165 31.44 -3.86 30.16
C PHE A 165 31.44 -5.08 31.11
N GLY A 166 31.11 -4.89 32.39
CA GLY A 166 31.22 -5.92 33.42
C GLY A 166 30.42 -7.18 33.09
N TYR A 167 29.26 -7.04 32.44
CA TYR A 167 28.47 -8.17 31.92
C TYR A 167 29.23 -8.99 30.87
N MET A 168 29.88 -8.32 29.91
CA MET A 168 30.62 -8.95 28.83
C MET A 168 31.87 -9.67 29.35
N ARG A 169 32.63 -9.03 30.25
CA ARG A 169 33.82 -9.60 30.90
C ARG A 169 33.48 -10.79 31.80
N THR A 170 32.50 -10.63 32.70
CA THR A 170 32.12 -11.68 33.68
C THR A 170 31.65 -12.97 33.00
N ARG A 171 31.03 -12.86 31.81
CA ARG A 171 30.59 -14.00 31.01
C ARG A 171 31.61 -14.50 29.99
N GLY A 172 32.81 -13.92 29.96
CA GLY A 172 33.90 -14.32 29.08
C GLY A 172 33.72 -13.95 27.60
N PHE A 173 32.79 -13.04 27.28
CA PHE A 173 32.64 -12.49 25.92
C PHE A 173 33.74 -11.49 25.57
N LEU A 174 34.34 -10.88 26.59
CA LEU A 174 35.60 -10.14 26.51
C LEU A 174 36.60 -10.84 27.41
N LYS A 175 37.80 -11.11 26.88
CA LYS A 175 38.94 -11.64 27.64
C LYS A 175 40.12 -10.69 27.48
N ASN A 176 41.23 -10.99 28.15
CA ASN A 176 42.48 -10.28 27.97
C ASN A 176 43.50 -11.21 27.32
N ASP A 177 44.33 -10.67 26.44
CA ASP A 177 45.52 -11.37 25.95
C ASP A 177 46.66 -11.32 26.97
N THR A 178 47.85 -11.77 26.56
CA THR A 178 49.06 -11.77 27.39
C THR A 178 49.56 -10.38 27.78
N ASN A 179 49.23 -9.36 27.00
CA ASN A 179 49.66 -7.98 27.22
C ASN A 179 48.65 -7.20 28.08
N GLY A 180 47.48 -7.81 28.35
CA GLY A 180 46.39 -7.18 29.08
C GLY A 180 45.40 -6.43 28.18
N ASP A 181 45.56 -6.53 26.86
CA ASP A 181 44.64 -5.92 25.91
C ASP A 181 43.33 -6.70 25.87
N THR A 182 42.22 -5.96 25.81
CA THR A 182 40.90 -6.58 25.69
C THR A 182 40.74 -7.20 24.29
N VAL A 183 40.29 -8.46 24.26
CA VAL A 183 40.10 -9.25 23.05
C VAL A 183 38.70 -9.82 22.98
N PHE A 184 38.21 -9.96 21.75
CA PHE A 184 37.03 -10.73 21.43
C PHE A 184 37.19 -11.47 20.10
N ILE A 185 36.38 -12.50 19.95
CA ILE A 185 36.36 -13.43 18.82
C ILE A 185 34.90 -13.63 18.40
N LEU A 186 34.67 -13.50 17.10
CA LEU A 186 33.40 -13.63 16.41
C LEU A 186 33.44 -14.85 15.50
N SER A 187 32.37 -15.62 15.53
CA SER A 187 32.03 -16.61 14.50
C SER A 187 30.96 -16.01 13.61
N CYS A 188 31.23 -15.92 12.31
CA CYS A 188 30.38 -15.24 11.36
C CYS A 188 30.08 -16.12 10.13
N SER A 189 28.91 -15.86 9.55
CA SER A 189 28.51 -16.39 8.24
C SER A 189 27.96 -15.25 7.39
N ALA A 190 28.58 -14.99 6.24
CA ALA A 190 28.09 -14.06 5.24
C ALA A 190 27.44 -14.82 4.10
N THR A 191 26.15 -14.60 3.88
CA THR A 191 25.40 -15.21 2.79
C THR A 191 25.18 -14.19 1.69
N ILE A 192 25.47 -14.59 0.46
CA ILE A 192 25.26 -13.78 -0.74
C ILE A 192 24.00 -14.26 -1.45
N TYR A 193 23.08 -13.36 -1.72
CA TYR A 193 21.82 -13.63 -2.39
C TYR A 193 21.79 -12.93 -3.73
N GLU A 194 21.18 -13.58 -4.71
CA GLU A 194 20.62 -12.86 -5.85
C GLU A 194 19.30 -12.23 -5.43
N ALA A 195 19.18 -10.93 -5.64
CA ALA A 195 18.03 -10.16 -5.20
C ALA A 195 17.55 -9.21 -6.28
N GLU A 196 16.24 -8.98 -6.31
CA GLU A 196 15.65 -7.85 -7.04
C GLU A 196 15.32 -6.75 -6.04
N TYR A 197 15.69 -5.51 -6.37
CA TYR A 197 15.24 -4.34 -5.61
C TYR A 197 14.35 -3.46 -6.46
N TYR A 198 13.38 -2.83 -5.79
CA TYR A 198 12.39 -1.96 -6.39
C TYR A 198 12.76 -0.53 -6.05
N TRP A 199 13.01 0.26 -7.08
CA TRP A 199 13.19 1.69 -6.97
C TRP A 199 11.87 2.37 -7.29
N MET A 200 11.24 2.99 -6.29
CA MET A 200 10.01 3.73 -6.48
C MET A 200 10.08 5.08 -5.78
N ASN A 201 9.60 6.13 -6.45
CA ASN A 201 9.51 7.48 -5.89
C ASN A 201 10.87 8.07 -5.48
N GLY A 202 11.94 7.72 -6.20
CA GLY A 202 13.29 8.20 -5.89
C GLY A 202 13.95 7.53 -4.68
N SER A 203 13.44 6.37 -4.26
CA SER A 203 14.03 5.59 -3.16
C SER A 203 13.86 4.09 -3.38
N VAL A 204 14.73 3.30 -2.78
CA VAL A 204 14.54 1.84 -2.64
C VAL A 204 13.34 1.59 -1.74
N VAL A 205 12.44 0.71 -2.16
CA VAL A 205 11.30 0.26 -1.35
C VAL A 205 11.74 -0.91 -0.48
N PRO A 206 11.90 -0.73 0.86
CA PRO A 206 12.52 -1.74 1.71
C PRO A 206 11.72 -3.04 1.77
N THR A 207 10.40 -2.95 1.71
CA THR A 207 9.48 -4.10 1.80
C THR A 207 9.51 -5.01 0.58
N GLU A 208 10.18 -4.59 -0.51
CA GLU A 208 10.15 -5.32 -1.78
C GLU A 208 11.52 -5.87 -2.20
N LEU A 209 12.54 -5.81 -1.34
CA LEU A 209 13.77 -6.56 -1.61
C LEU A 209 13.46 -8.07 -1.58
N LYS A 210 13.47 -8.70 -2.75
CA LYS A 210 13.21 -10.13 -2.89
C LYS A 210 14.52 -10.84 -3.12
N ALA A 211 15.15 -11.32 -2.05
CA ALA A 211 16.19 -12.34 -2.15
C ALA A 211 15.51 -13.65 -2.58
N TYR A 212 15.66 -14.02 -3.85
CA TYR A 212 14.94 -15.16 -4.43
C TYR A 212 15.80 -16.41 -4.53
N GLU A 213 17.13 -16.27 -4.57
CA GLU A 213 18.06 -17.38 -4.71
C GLU A 213 19.40 -17.10 -4.02
N LEU A 214 20.11 -18.16 -3.60
CA LEU A 214 21.50 -18.04 -3.17
C LEU A 214 22.38 -17.81 -4.39
N ALA A 215 23.23 -16.80 -4.34
CA ALA A 215 24.18 -16.57 -5.41
C ALA A 215 25.14 -17.76 -5.54
N ALA A 216 25.66 -17.98 -6.75
CA ALA A 216 26.60 -19.07 -7.00
C ALA A 216 27.85 -19.00 -6.10
N ASP A 217 28.37 -20.18 -5.75
CA ASP A 217 29.49 -20.38 -4.81
C ASP A 217 30.74 -19.54 -5.09
N TYR A 218 31.05 -19.27 -6.36
CA TYR A 218 32.21 -18.45 -6.73
C TYR A 218 32.12 -17.00 -6.23
N TYR A 219 30.93 -16.50 -5.89
CA TYR A 219 30.79 -15.17 -5.27
C TYR A 219 31.40 -15.15 -3.87
N GLY A 220 31.47 -16.30 -3.17
CA GLY A 220 32.20 -16.39 -1.91
C GLY A 220 33.63 -15.88 -2.05
N ALA A 221 34.30 -16.26 -3.14
CA ALA A 221 35.67 -15.83 -3.41
C ALA A 221 35.77 -14.33 -3.69
N VAL A 222 34.80 -13.77 -4.43
CA VAL A 222 34.74 -12.33 -4.74
C VAL A 222 34.62 -11.49 -3.47
N TYR A 223 33.75 -11.91 -2.54
CA TYR A 223 33.48 -11.16 -1.32
C TYR A 223 34.49 -11.44 -0.19
N SER A 224 35.15 -12.61 -0.17
CA SER A 224 36.18 -12.92 0.83
C SER A 224 37.57 -12.39 0.47
N ALA A 225 37.91 -12.36 -0.84
CA ALA A 225 39.24 -12.00 -1.34
C ALA A 225 39.84 -10.71 -0.76
N PRO A 226 39.10 -9.58 -0.66
CA PRO A 226 39.65 -8.34 -0.13
C PRO A 226 40.12 -8.48 1.32
N PHE A 227 39.38 -9.25 2.11
CA PHE A 227 39.66 -9.47 3.53
C PHE A 227 40.74 -10.53 3.74
N ALA A 228 40.70 -11.63 2.97
CA ALA A 228 41.68 -12.72 3.08
C ALA A 228 43.11 -12.26 2.76
N THR A 229 43.27 -11.35 1.80
CA THR A 229 44.56 -10.76 1.41
C THR A 229 45.01 -9.59 2.29
N ASN A 230 44.21 -9.23 3.32
CA ASN A 230 44.48 -8.12 4.25
C ASN A 230 44.87 -6.81 3.55
N SER A 231 44.14 -6.44 2.50
CA SER A 231 44.34 -5.16 1.81
C SER A 231 44.23 -3.99 2.81
N PRO A 232 44.96 -2.87 2.64
CA PRO A 232 44.89 -1.75 3.58
C PRO A 232 43.46 -1.23 3.81
N LEU A 233 42.62 -1.27 2.76
CA LEU A 233 41.23 -0.84 2.83
C LEU A 233 40.36 -1.82 3.61
N SER A 234 40.55 -3.13 3.42
CA SER A 234 39.80 -4.15 4.16
C SER A 234 40.23 -4.23 5.62
N HIS A 235 41.52 -4.08 5.90
CA HIS A 235 42.04 -4.00 7.26
C HIS A 235 41.41 -2.83 8.02
N LEU A 236 41.41 -1.63 7.42
CA LEU A 236 40.78 -0.45 8.00
C LEU A 236 39.27 -0.65 8.23
N ALA A 237 38.56 -1.25 7.27
CA ALA A 237 37.13 -1.51 7.40
C ALA A 237 36.81 -2.51 8.52
N LEU A 238 37.62 -3.56 8.67
CA LEU A 238 37.50 -4.51 9.78
C LEU A 238 37.83 -3.85 11.13
N GLN A 239 38.82 -2.96 11.16
CA GLN A 239 39.23 -2.28 12.38
C GLN A 239 38.15 -1.29 12.84
N ASP A 240 37.55 -0.54 11.91
CA ASP A 240 36.39 0.31 12.18
C ASP A 240 35.17 -0.52 12.65
N ALA A 241 34.93 -1.67 12.02
CA ALA A 241 33.89 -2.60 12.44
C ALA A 241 34.09 -3.12 13.86
N ALA A 242 35.31 -3.55 14.19
CA ALA A 242 35.67 -4.01 15.52
C ALA A 242 35.58 -2.89 16.56
N ALA A 243 36.12 -1.71 16.24
CA ALA A 243 36.09 -0.55 17.12
C ALA A 243 34.67 -0.13 17.47
N LEU A 244 33.76 -0.06 16.49
CA LEU A 244 32.37 0.32 16.73
C LEU A 244 31.59 -0.79 17.44
N ALA A 245 31.79 -2.05 17.06
CA ALA A 245 31.12 -3.19 17.67
C ALA A 245 31.50 -3.37 19.15
N ALA A 246 32.75 -3.07 19.50
CA ALA A 246 33.27 -3.24 20.86
C ALA A 246 32.55 -2.39 21.93
N TYR A 247 31.89 -1.30 21.55
CA TYR A 247 31.11 -0.46 22.47
C TYR A 247 29.73 -1.03 22.83
N GLN A 248 29.38 -2.21 22.32
CA GLN A 248 28.11 -2.85 22.62
C GLN A 248 28.17 -3.57 23.98
N LEU A 249 27.19 -3.29 24.84
CA LEU A 249 27.11 -3.84 26.21
C LEU A 249 26.65 -5.32 26.25
N ARG A 250 26.26 -5.89 25.11
CA ARG A 250 25.78 -7.26 24.98
C ARG A 250 26.36 -7.95 23.73
N PRO A 251 26.52 -9.29 23.73
CA PRO A 251 27.13 -10.00 22.62
C PRO A 251 26.29 -9.97 21.33
N ASP A 252 24.96 -9.93 21.45
CA ASP A 252 24.04 -9.80 20.32
C ASP A 252 24.22 -8.46 19.59
N GLY A 253 24.38 -7.37 20.35
CA GLY A 253 24.67 -6.05 19.80
C GLY A 253 26.03 -6.02 19.09
N LEU A 254 27.08 -6.55 19.74
CA LEU A 254 28.43 -6.59 19.19
C LEU A 254 28.47 -7.35 17.86
N GLY A 255 27.93 -8.58 17.84
CA GLY A 255 27.84 -9.39 16.63
C GLY A 255 27.05 -8.69 15.52
N LYS A 256 25.90 -8.08 15.84
CA LYS A 256 25.06 -7.38 14.86
C LYS A 256 25.75 -6.15 14.24
N VAL A 257 26.44 -5.34 15.04
CA VAL A 257 27.15 -4.15 14.55
C VAL A 257 28.30 -4.55 13.65
N PHE A 258 29.11 -5.52 14.08
CA PHE A 258 30.22 -6.03 13.28
C PHE A 258 29.72 -6.61 11.96
N ALA A 259 28.69 -7.45 12.01
CA ALA A 259 28.10 -8.09 10.83
C ALA A 259 27.60 -7.06 9.80
N ASN A 260 26.88 -6.01 10.26
CA ASN A 260 26.40 -4.94 9.38
C ASN A 260 27.54 -4.20 8.68
N LEU A 261 28.61 -3.88 9.42
CA LEU A 261 29.75 -3.17 8.85
C LEU A 261 30.58 -4.07 7.93
N PHE A 262 30.69 -5.36 8.24
CA PHE A 262 31.27 -6.34 7.34
C PHE A 262 30.47 -6.44 6.03
N SER A 263 29.15 -6.60 6.08
CA SER A 263 28.30 -6.65 4.88
C SER A 263 28.43 -5.37 4.05
N LYS A 264 28.42 -4.21 4.70
CA LYS A 264 28.63 -2.91 4.03
C LYS A 264 29.99 -2.87 3.32
N ALA A 265 31.07 -3.28 4.00
CA ALA A 265 32.41 -3.29 3.42
C ALA A 265 32.55 -4.30 2.28
N ALA A 266 31.99 -5.50 2.43
CA ALA A 266 32.00 -6.53 1.41
C ALA A 266 31.34 -6.05 0.11
N VAL A 267 30.17 -5.41 0.20
CA VAL A 267 29.49 -4.79 -0.95
C VAL A 267 30.27 -3.61 -1.53
N ALA A 268 30.91 -2.80 -0.69
CA ALA A 268 31.75 -1.71 -1.19
C ALA A 268 32.93 -2.24 -2.02
N PHE A 269 33.55 -3.34 -1.58
CA PHE A 269 34.71 -3.92 -2.24
C PHE A 269 34.37 -4.61 -3.58
N SER A 270 33.12 -4.99 -3.80
CA SER A 270 32.66 -5.46 -5.11
C SER A 270 32.38 -4.32 -6.10
N ALA A 271 32.25 -3.06 -5.66
CA ALA A 271 31.92 -1.92 -6.52
C ALA A 271 32.90 -1.74 -7.68
N GLY A 272 34.20 -1.94 -7.44
CA GLY A 272 35.23 -1.84 -8.47
C GLY A 272 35.18 -2.93 -9.55
N LEU A 273 34.48 -4.04 -9.30
CA LEU A 273 34.30 -5.15 -10.25
C LEU A 273 32.87 -5.20 -10.81
N SER A 274 31.99 -4.34 -10.33
CA SER A 274 30.59 -4.32 -10.72
C SER A 274 30.43 -3.65 -12.08
N VAL A 275 29.53 -4.18 -12.90
CA VAL A 275 29.18 -3.60 -14.20
C VAL A 275 27.74 -3.11 -14.15
N PRO A 276 27.42 -1.97 -14.80
CA PRO A 276 26.04 -1.51 -14.89
C PRO A 276 25.20 -2.53 -15.66
N VAL A 277 24.04 -2.88 -15.11
CA VAL A 277 23.06 -3.79 -15.72
C VAL A 277 21.82 -3.00 -16.09
N GLN A 278 21.13 -3.40 -17.17
CA GLN A 278 19.85 -2.79 -17.53
C GLN A 278 18.78 -3.19 -16.53
N ASN A 279 17.83 -2.28 -16.27
CA ASN A 279 16.69 -2.58 -15.43
C ASN A 279 15.81 -3.66 -16.11
N ASP A 280 15.33 -4.63 -15.34
CA ASP A 280 14.43 -5.67 -15.85
C ASP A 280 13.08 -5.07 -16.26
N ARG A 281 12.64 -4.06 -15.51
CA ARG A 281 11.37 -3.36 -15.74
C ARG A 281 11.55 -1.89 -15.41
N GLU A 282 10.96 -1.04 -16.24
CA GLU A 282 10.99 0.40 -16.07
C GLU A 282 9.59 0.99 -16.24
N TRP A 283 9.28 1.99 -15.44
CA TRP A 283 8.06 2.76 -15.51
C TRP A 283 8.37 4.24 -15.35
N THR A 284 8.15 5.02 -16.41
CA THR A 284 8.31 6.46 -16.35
C THR A 284 7.11 7.10 -15.67
N ARG A 285 7.37 7.86 -14.61
CA ARG A 285 6.37 8.76 -14.01
C ARG A 285 6.24 10.00 -14.88
N GLU A 286 5.46 9.87 -15.95
CA GLU A 286 5.14 11.03 -16.79
C GLU A 286 4.12 11.98 -16.13
N ASN A 287 3.48 11.60 -15.02
CA ASN A 287 2.47 12.43 -14.37
C ASN A 287 2.56 12.38 -12.84
N THR A 288 2.83 13.52 -12.20
CA THR A 288 2.53 13.79 -10.78
C THR A 288 1.02 13.88 -10.49
N TYR A 289 0.17 13.51 -11.44
CA TYR A 289 -1.27 13.55 -11.34
C TYR A 289 -1.83 12.13 -11.55
N LEU A 290 -2.56 11.63 -10.55
CA LEU A 290 -3.42 10.44 -10.61
C LEU A 290 -4.64 10.67 -11.53
N ALA A 291 -4.43 11.20 -12.73
CA ALA A 291 -5.46 11.31 -13.75
C ALA A 291 -5.41 10.02 -14.58
N THR A 292 -6.41 9.15 -14.40
CA THR A 292 -6.69 8.08 -15.37
C THR A 292 -6.72 8.69 -16.77
N ARG A 293 -5.90 8.21 -17.70
CA ARG A 293 -5.93 8.64 -19.11
C ARG A 293 -7.35 8.41 -19.64
N VAL A 294 -8.17 9.47 -19.70
CA VAL A 294 -9.52 9.37 -20.25
C VAL A 294 -9.37 9.24 -21.77
N PRO A 295 -9.82 8.14 -22.39
CA PRO A 295 -9.72 8.01 -23.84
C PRO A 295 -10.52 9.15 -24.49
N LEU A 296 -9.86 9.90 -25.38
CA LEU A 296 -10.44 11.10 -26.01
C LEU A 296 -11.74 10.79 -26.75
N LEU A 297 -11.78 9.63 -27.41
CA LEU A 297 -12.91 9.24 -28.26
C LEU A 297 -14.19 9.02 -27.43
N PRO A 298 -14.21 8.19 -26.36
CA PRO A 298 -15.34 8.13 -25.42
C PRO A 298 -15.70 9.46 -24.75
N LEU A 299 -14.71 10.32 -24.44
CA LEU A 299 -14.99 11.64 -23.86
C LEU A 299 -15.81 12.52 -24.82
N TYR A 300 -15.35 12.64 -26.07
CA TYR A 300 -16.09 13.40 -27.09
C TYR A 300 -17.45 12.76 -27.42
N THR A 301 -17.55 11.44 -27.47
CA THR A 301 -18.83 10.74 -27.64
C THR A 301 -19.79 11.05 -26.49
N LEU A 302 -19.31 11.07 -25.25
CA LEU A 302 -20.12 11.35 -24.07
C LEU A 302 -20.59 12.81 -24.05
N ILE A 303 -19.71 13.76 -24.39
CA ILE A 303 -20.05 15.19 -24.53
C ILE A 303 -21.12 15.38 -25.63
N ALA A 304 -20.94 14.75 -26.80
CA ALA A 304 -21.88 14.84 -27.90
C ALA A 304 -23.25 14.25 -27.53
N LEU A 305 -23.29 13.09 -26.87
CA LEU A 305 -24.53 12.45 -26.43
C LEU A 305 -25.27 13.32 -25.39
N LYS A 306 -24.54 13.91 -24.43
CA LYS A 306 -25.10 14.86 -23.46
C LYS A 306 -25.62 16.13 -24.13
N GLY A 307 -24.91 16.65 -25.12
CA GLY A 307 -25.35 17.79 -25.93
C GLY A 307 -26.65 17.48 -26.69
N PHE A 308 -26.76 16.29 -27.27
CA PHE A 308 -27.96 15.83 -27.96
C PHE A 308 -29.16 15.68 -27.01
N TYR A 309 -28.94 15.12 -25.83
CA TYR A 309 -29.97 15.05 -24.77
C TYR A 309 -30.45 16.43 -24.34
N ALA A 310 -29.52 17.37 -24.12
CA ALA A 310 -29.86 18.75 -23.74
C ALA A 310 -30.64 19.47 -24.86
N PHE A 311 -30.24 19.27 -26.12
CA PHE A 311 -30.95 19.81 -27.28
C PHE A 311 -32.38 19.24 -27.38
N PHE A 312 -32.55 17.93 -27.19
CA PHE A 312 -33.88 17.31 -27.18
C PHE A 312 -34.77 17.85 -26.06
N ALA A 313 -34.24 17.99 -24.84
CA ALA A 313 -34.97 18.57 -23.72
C ALA A 313 -35.38 20.02 -23.99
N LEU A 314 -34.49 20.81 -24.59
CA LEU A 314 -34.74 22.21 -24.93
C LEU A 314 -35.76 22.34 -26.08
N ALA A 315 -35.69 21.49 -27.09
CA ALA A 315 -36.68 21.43 -28.17
C ALA A 315 -38.07 21.05 -27.65
N LEU A 316 -38.16 20.06 -26.74
CA LEU A 316 -39.41 19.69 -26.08
C LEU A 316 -39.94 20.83 -25.20
N ALA A 317 -39.08 21.54 -24.47
CA ALA A 317 -39.47 22.70 -23.68
C ALA A 317 -39.99 23.85 -24.55
N MET A 318 -39.34 24.14 -25.68
CA MET A 318 -39.83 25.13 -26.65
C MET A 318 -41.16 24.70 -27.27
N LEU A 319 -41.29 23.44 -27.69
CA LEU A 319 -42.56 22.91 -28.22
C LEU A 319 -43.68 23.00 -27.18
N ALA A 320 -43.39 22.71 -25.91
CA ALA A 320 -44.33 22.90 -24.82
C ALA A 320 -44.77 24.37 -24.72
N VAL A 321 -43.83 25.32 -24.67
CA VAL A 321 -44.16 26.76 -24.56
C VAL A 321 -44.95 27.28 -25.77
N PHE A 322 -44.62 26.87 -27.00
CA PHE A 322 -45.26 27.41 -28.21
C PHE A 322 -46.55 26.69 -28.62
N LYS A 323 -46.70 25.39 -28.36
CA LYS A 323 -47.89 24.62 -28.78
C LYS A 323 -48.90 24.39 -27.67
N THR A 324 -48.53 24.50 -26.39
CA THR A 324 -49.53 24.32 -25.33
C THR A 324 -50.41 25.55 -25.24
N ARG A 325 -51.73 25.33 -25.35
CA ARG A 325 -52.74 26.30 -24.97
C ARG A 325 -53.01 26.10 -23.48
N PRO A 326 -52.48 26.94 -22.58
CA PRO A 326 -52.58 26.71 -21.14
C PRO A 326 -54.04 26.61 -20.67
N SER A 327 -54.98 27.27 -21.36
CA SER A 327 -56.41 27.20 -21.04
C SER A 327 -57.01 25.81 -21.22
N GLU A 328 -56.59 25.04 -22.23
CA GLU A 328 -57.15 23.71 -22.52
C GLU A 328 -56.58 22.64 -21.57
N ALA A 329 -55.30 22.76 -21.18
CA ALA A 329 -54.66 21.84 -20.25
C ALA A 329 -55.15 22.01 -18.79
N HIS A 330 -55.48 23.24 -18.39
CA HIS A 330 -56.03 23.52 -17.07
C HIS A 330 -57.44 22.91 -16.91
N GLU A 331 -58.32 23.06 -17.90
CA GLU A 331 -59.68 22.52 -17.81
C GLU A 331 -59.70 21.00 -17.65
N VAL A 332 -58.83 20.28 -18.39
CA VAL A 332 -58.73 18.82 -18.28
C VAL A 332 -58.14 18.40 -16.93
N LYS A 333 -57.17 19.15 -16.40
CA LYS A 333 -56.60 18.88 -15.08
C LYS A 333 -57.65 19.02 -13.98
N GLU A 334 -58.43 20.10 -13.98
CA GLU A 334 -59.42 20.37 -12.93
C GLU A 334 -60.57 19.35 -12.96
N ARG A 335 -61.01 18.91 -14.15
CA ARG A 335 -62.05 17.87 -14.30
C ARG A 335 -61.57 16.45 -13.95
N LEU A 336 -60.27 16.16 -14.06
CA LEU A 336 -59.67 14.88 -13.67
C LEU A 336 -59.28 14.81 -12.18
N THR A 337 -59.54 15.86 -11.40
CA THR A 337 -59.41 15.81 -9.94
C THR A 337 -60.57 15.03 -9.31
N VAL A 338 -60.38 14.53 -8.09
CA VAL A 338 -61.44 13.84 -7.32
C VAL A 338 -62.65 14.76 -7.14
N ASP A 339 -62.41 16.05 -6.90
CA ASP A 339 -63.46 17.06 -6.74
C ASP A 339 -64.19 17.32 -8.07
N GLY A 340 -63.47 17.34 -9.19
CA GLY A 340 -64.07 17.48 -10.52
C GLY A 340 -64.94 16.27 -10.91
N LEU A 341 -64.52 15.07 -10.52
CA LEU A 341 -65.31 13.85 -10.68
C LEU A 341 -66.57 13.91 -9.79
N ALA A 342 -66.44 14.35 -8.54
CA ALA A 342 -67.56 14.51 -7.61
C ALA A 342 -68.58 15.53 -8.12
N ALA A 343 -68.13 16.68 -8.63
CA ALA A 343 -69.01 17.65 -9.27
C ALA A 343 -69.74 17.02 -10.47
N GLY A 344 -69.07 16.19 -11.28
CA GLY A 344 -69.71 15.47 -12.38
C GLY A 344 -70.75 14.43 -11.96
N PHE A 345 -70.68 13.89 -10.74
CA PHE A 345 -71.69 12.98 -10.22
C PHE A 345 -72.88 13.67 -9.55
N PHE A 346 -72.65 14.81 -8.87
CA PHE A 346 -73.66 15.43 -8.01
C PHE A 346 -74.29 16.71 -8.57
N GLU A 347 -73.69 17.34 -9.58
CA GLU A 347 -74.18 18.57 -10.21
C GLU A 347 -74.52 18.35 -11.70
N PRO A 348 -75.47 17.45 -12.05
CA PRO A 348 -75.69 17.00 -13.43
C PRO A 348 -76.14 18.10 -14.42
N ASN A 349 -76.60 19.25 -13.91
CA ASN A 349 -77.12 20.35 -14.71
C ASN A 349 -76.31 21.64 -14.60
N ALA A 350 -75.34 21.72 -13.68
CA ALA A 350 -74.58 22.93 -13.43
C ALA A 350 -73.14 22.76 -13.95
N ALA A 351 -72.77 23.59 -14.92
CA ALA A 351 -71.39 23.86 -15.35
C ALA A 351 -70.65 22.84 -16.26
N HIS A 352 -71.31 21.87 -16.89
CA HIS A 352 -70.62 21.02 -17.89
C HIS A 352 -70.15 21.76 -19.15
N GLU A 353 -70.77 22.89 -19.51
CA GLU A 353 -70.46 23.65 -20.73
C GLU A 353 -69.53 24.86 -20.53
N LYS A 354 -69.20 25.24 -19.29
CA LYS A 354 -68.45 26.47 -19.01
C LYS A 354 -66.96 26.16 -18.79
N ALA A 355 -66.09 26.96 -19.39
CA ALA A 355 -64.65 26.89 -19.13
C ALA A 355 -64.35 27.25 -17.66
N VAL A 356 -63.94 26.24 -16.90
CA VAL A 356 -63.68 26.30 -15.45
C VAL A 356 -62.23 26.75 -15.23
N LYS A 357 -61.99 27.73 -14.34
CA LYS A 357 -60.63 28.17 -13.98
C LYS A 357 -60.13 27.56 -12.67
N GLN A 358 -61.04 27.24 -11.75
CA GLN A 358 -60.74 26.60 -10.47
C GLN A 358 -61.79 25.53 -10.16
N VAL A 359 -61.42 24.43 -9.50
CA VAL A 359 -62.33 23.38 -9.01
C VAL A 359 -63.60 23.95 -8.36
N SER A 360 -63.49 25.04 -7.60
CA SER A 360 -64.64 25.67 -6.93
C SER A 360 -65.74 26.12 -7.90
N ASP A 361 -65.39 26.48 -9.14
CA ASP A 361 -66.37 26.93 -10.13
C ASP A 361 -67.28 25.78 -10.62
N LEU A 362 -66.93 24.52 -10.34
CA LEU A 362 -67.72 23.33 -10.69
C LEU A 362 -68.91 23.09 -9.75
N PHE A 363 -68.92 23.69 -8.56
CA PHE A 363 -69.97 23.50 -7.57
C PHE A 363 -70.92 24.71 -7.55
N HIS A 364 -72.23 24.47 -7.66
CA HIS A 364 -73.20 25.55 -7.75
C HIS A 364 -73.24 26.39 -6.45
N GLU A 365 -72.88 25.78 -5.32
CA GLU A 365 -72.78 26.43 -4.02
C GLU A 365 -71.71 27.54 -3.95
N HIS A 366 -70.69 27.51 -4.81
CA HIS A 366 -69.62 28.52 -4.85
C HIS A 366 -69.88 29.64 -5.88
N GLN A 367 -70.90 29.48 -6.74
CA GLN A 367 -71.20 30.46 -7.80
C GLN A 367 -72.05 31.64 -7.32
N THR A 368 -72.67 31.56 -6.14
CA THR A 368 -73.50 32.64 -5.59
C THR A 368 -72.97 33.13 -4.23
N PRO A 369 -72.78 34.45 -4.04
CA PRO A 369 -72.28 35.00 -2.78
C PRO A 369 -73.28 34.91 -1.63
N GLU A 370 -74.56 34.65 -1.92
CA GLU A 370 -75.58 34.34 -0.91
C GLU A 370 -75.61 32.84 -0.65
N LYS A 371 -75.48 32.43 0.62
CA LYS A 371 -75.78 31.06 1.06
C LYS A 371 -77.22 30.74 0.69
N SER A 372 -77.43 30.14 -0.47
CA SER A 372 -78.74 29.66 -0.87
C SER A 372 -79.19 28.59 0.12
N ASP A 373 -80.38 28.76 0.70
CA ASP A 373 -81.05 27.77 1.55
C ASP A 373 -81.32 26.44 0.81
N ALA A 374 -81.08 26.41 -0.50
CA ALA A 374 -81.11 25.21 -1.33
C ALA A 374 -79.81 24.39 -1.32
N THR A 375 -78.94 24.55 -0.30
CA THR A 375 -77.74 23.71 -0.15
C THR A 375 -78.13 22.23 -0.13
N GLN A 376 -77.80 21.51 -1.20
CA GLN A 376 -78.03 20.08 -1.33
C GLN A 376 -77.03 19.36 -0.44
N LYS A 377 -77.52 18.54 0.49
CA LYS A 377 -76.70 17.60 1.25
C LYS A 377 -76.79 16.24 0.59
N ILE A 378 -75.64 15.60 0.41
CA ILE A 378 -75.57 14.23 -0.10
C ILE A 378 -75.66 13.28 1.10
N GLY A 379 -76.66 12.40 1.10
CA GLY A 379 -76.87 11.35 2.08
C GLY A 379 -76.79 9.96 1.44
N LEU A 380 -76.77 8.93 2.29
CA LEU A 380 -76.85 7.52 1.91
C LEU A 380 -78.16 6.93 2.44
N LEU A 381 -79.00 6.39 1.55
CA LEU A 381 -80.21 5.64 1.89
C LEU A 381 -79.96 4.15 1.69
N GLN A 382 -80.38 3.34 2.65
CA GLN A 382 -80.38 1.89 2.48
C GLN A 382 -81.57 1.48 1.61
N THR A 383 -81.33 0.72 0.54
CA THR A 383 -82.38 0.20 -0.35
C THR A 383 -83.03 -1.04 0.26
N ASP A 384 -84.26 -1.35 -0.14
CA ASP A 384 -84.99 -2.55 0.32
C ASP A 384 -84.26 -3.86 -0.01
N GLN A 385 -83.33 -3.85 -0.97
CA GLN A 385 -82.46 -4.99 -1.31
C GLN A 385 -81.15 -5.04 -0.50
N GLY A 386 -81.00 -4.19 0.52
CA GLY A 386 -79.81 -4.12 1.37
C GLY A 386 -78.63 -3.34 0.78
N GLY A 387 -78.82 -2.67 -0.36
CA GLY A 387 -77.81 -1.79 -0.97
C GLY A 387 -77.82 -0.40 -0.33
N TRP A 388 -76.88 0.45 -0.75
CA TRP A 388 -76.85 1.87 -0.36
C TRP A 388 -76.93 2.73 -1.63
N LEU A 389 -77.82 3.72 -1.61
CA LEU A 389 -78.03 4.67 -2.70
C LEU A 389 -77.67 6.08 -2.22
N TRP A 390 -76.92 6.81 -3.03
CA TRP A 390 -76.68 8.23 -2.80
C TRP A 390 -77.94 9.02 -3.12
N VAL A 391 -78.35 9.90 -2.21
CA VAL A 391 -79.48 10.83 -2.40
C VAL A 391 -79.04 12.25 -2.12
N THR A 392 -79.49 13.19 -2.94
CA THR A 392 -79.37 14.62 -2.68
C THR A 392 -80.63 15.10 -1.97
N VAL A 393 -80.48 15.58 -0.74
CA VAL A 393 -81.61 16.08 0.08
C VAL A 393 -81.42 17.57 0.30
N ALA A 394 -82.46 18.36 -0.02
CA ALA A 394 -82.45 19.80 0.27
C ALA A 394 -82.43 20.01 1.79
N ARG A 395 -81.57 20.90 2.29
CA ARG A 395 -81.41 21.16 3.73
C ARG A 395 -82.72 21.42 4.48
N GLN A 396 -83.68 22.10 3.85
CA GLN A 396 -85.01 22.35 4.42
C GLN A 396 -85.78 21.06 4.77
N ALA A 397 -85.57 19.97 4.04
CA ALA A 397 -86.20 18.69 4.36
C ALA A 397 -85.62 18.08 5.64
N PHE A 398 -84.35 18.35 5.97
CA PHE A 398 -83.70 17.81 7.17
C PHE A 398 -84.04 18.57 8.46
N GLU A 399 -84.43 19.84 8.38
CA GLU A 399 -84.64 20.70 9.57
C GLU A 399 -86.13 20.77 10.03
N GLY A 400 -87.09 20.31 9.21
CA GLY A 400 -88.53 20.43 9.53
C GLY A 400 -89.36 19.14 9.53
N LEU A 401 -88.85 18.05 8.98
CA LEU A 401 -89.60 16.81 8.74
C LEU A 401 -89.04 15.69 9.63
N GLY A 402 -89.91 14.94 10.31
CA GLY A 402 -89.49 13.78 11.09
C GLY A 402 -88.75 12.78 10.19
N LEU A 403 -87.81 12.00 10.74
CA LEU A 403 -86.96 11.07 9.98
C LEU A 403 -87.74 10.20 8.97
N HIS A 404 -88.96 9.79 9.33
CA HIS A 404 -89.87 9.04 8.47
C HIS A 404 -90.34 9.81 7.24
N GLU A 405 -90.62 11.09 7.40
CA GLU A 405 -91.15 11.93 6.32
C GLU A 405 -90.03 12.31 5.35
N VAL A 406 -88.80 12.52 5.84
CA VAL A 406 -87.59 12.69 5.01
C VAL A 406 -87.31 11.44 4.17
N ILE A 407 -87.48 10.25 4.75
CA ILE A 407 -87.33 8.98 4.02
C ILE A 407 -88.36 8.89 2.90
N ASN A 408 -89.62 9.27 3.15
CA ASN A 408 -90.66 9.26 2.12
C ASN A 408 -90.39 10.29 1.03
N THR A 409 -90.00 11.53 1.36
CA THR A 409 -89.67 12.54 0.34
C THR A 409 -88.47 12.13 -0.51
N ALA A 410 -87.47 11.51 0.12
CA ALA A 410 -86.29 11.02 -0.58
C ALA A 410 -86.61 9.78 -1.44
N ALA A 411 -87.50 8.89 -0.97
CA ALA A 411 -88.00 7.77 -1.76
C ALA A 411 -88.83 8.26 -2.98
N ASP A 412 -89.67 9.28 -2.80
CA ASP A 412 -90.44 9.90 -3.89
C ASP A 412 -89.52 10.58 -4.91
N GLN A 413 -88.47 11.29 -4.46
CA GLN A 413 -87.49 11.88 -5.38
C GLN A 413 -86.69 10.82 -6.15
N VAL A 414 -86.37 9.69 -5.51
CA VAL A 414 -85.74 8.55 -6.19
C VAL A 414 -86.71 7.88 -7.16
N ALA A 415 -88.01 7.79 -6.82
CA ALA A 415 -89.04 7.27 -7.71
C ALA A 415 -89.27 8.17 -8.92
N ASP A 416 -89.29 9.50 -8.76
CA ASP A 416 -89.39 10.47 -9.85
C ASP A 416 -88.13 10.48 -10.72
N ALA A 417 -86.94 10.34 -10.12
CA ALA A 417 -85.68 10.19 -10.85
C ALA A 417 -85.61 8.86 -11.62
N ALA A 418 -86.21 7.79 -11.09
CA ALA A 418 -86.32 6.51 -11.78
C ALA A 418 -87.37 6.54 -12.91
N ALA A 419 -88.52 7.18 -12.70
CA ALA A 419 -89.58 7.32 -13.68
C ALA A 419 -89.17 8.22 -14.86
N SER A 420 -88.42 9.30 -14.61
CA SER A 420 -87.88 10.16 -15.67
C SER A 420 -86.80 9.47 -16.52
N LYS A 421 -86.12 8.45 -15.99
CA LYS A 421 -85.10 7.67 -16.72
C LYS A 421 -85.67 6.59 -17.65
N GLN A 422 -86.95 6.25 -17.57
CA GLN A 422 -87.56 5.24 -18.45
C GLN A 422 -88.02 5.81 -19.81
N GLY A 423 -88.02 7.15 -19.98
CA GLY A 423 -88.51 7.84 -21.18
C GLY A 423 -87.46 8.23 -22.22
N THR A 424 -86.15 8.07 -21.94
CA THR A 424 -85.07 8.56 -22.81
C THR A 424 -84.01 7.48 -23.04
N VAL A 425 -84.35 6.56 -23.94
CA VAL A 425 -83.39 5.78 -24.72
C VAL A 425 -82.46 6.77 -25.43
N GLY A 426 -81.16 6.76 -25.13
CA GLY A 426 -80.22 7.43 -26.04
C GLY A 426 -78.81 7.75 -25.53
N GLN A 427 -78.62 8.36 -24.36
CA GLN A 427 -77.35 9.05 -24.12
C GLN A 427 -76.67 8.88 -22.75
N VAL A 428 -77.33 8.28 -21.76
CA VAL A 428 -76.70 8.09 -20.43
C VAL A 428 -75.89 6.78 -20.35
N GLY A 429 -76.00 5.90 -21.36
CA GLY A 429 -75.33 4.60 -21.41
C GLY A 429 -73.83 4.63 -21.69
N GLU A 430 -73.27 5.72 -22.24
CA GLU A 430 -71.83 5.77 -22.57
C GLU A 430 -70.94 6.16 -21.38
N GLY A 431 -71.45 6.97 -20.43
CA GLY A 431 -70.67 7.37 -19.26
C GLY A 431 -70.32 6.22 -18.32
N TYR A 432 -71.20 5.23 -18.18
CA TYR A 432 -70.94 4.05 -17.36
C TYR A 432 -70.04 3.01 -18.04
N LYS A 433 -69.90 3.05 -19.37
CA LYS A 433 -69.04 2.11 -20.10
C LYS A 433 -67.57 2.50 -20.02
N LEU A 434 -67.26 3.79 -19.97
CA LEU A 434 -65.87 4.28 -19.91
C LEU A 434 -65.18 3.97 -18.58
N ILE A 435 -65.92 3.98 -17.45
CA ILE A 435 -65.34 3.73 -16.13
C ILE A 435 -65.03 2.23 -15.93
N LYS A 436 -65.74 1.33 -16.63
CA LYS A 436 -65.47 -0.11 -16.57
C LYS A 436 -64.26 -0.55 -17.41
N ASP A 437 -63.80 0.29 -18.34
CA ASP A 437 -62.60 0.02 -19.16
C ASP A 437 -61.35 0.78 -18.62
N ILE A 438 -61.51 1.65 -17.62
CA ILE A 438 -60.42 2.42 -16.99
C ILE A 438 -60.03 1.87 -15.60
N LEU A 439 -60.91 1.09 -14.97
CA LEU A 439 -60.59 0.20 -13.83
C LEU A 439 -60.26 -1.19 -14.35
#